data_AF-A0A9E0DRR9-F1
#
_entry.id   AF-A0A9E0DRR9-F1
#
_cell.length_a   1.000
_cell.length_b   1.000
_cell.length_c   1.000
_cell.angle_alpha   90.00
_cell.angle_beta   90.00
_cell.angle_gamma   90.00
#
_symmetry.space_group_name_H-M   'P 1'
#
loop_
_entity.id
_entity.type
_entity.pdbx_description
1 polymer ?
#
loop_
_entity_poly.entity_id
_entity_poly.type
_entity_poly.pdbx_seq_one_letter_code
_entity_poly.pdbx_strand_id
1 'polypeptide(L)'
;MSTTYSPLPIIQSIPHGGLDIPVELSGRLAITETTLYNECDLWVDQLFDFTHPDLAPLHAQTGHAGSLSVTTLPIARALIDANRFPDDLANPDGPVKSQTSYGQGIYTLPLTVAEKRALRDTYWGGYHHQLAQAMT
;
A
#
# COMPACT_ATOMS: atom_id res chain seq x y z
N MET A 1 -33.64 13.44 -8.39
CA MET A 1 -32.44 14.05 -9.01
C MET A 1 -31.25 13.47 -8.27
N SER A 2 -30.27 12.88 -8.95
CA SER A 2 -29.05 12.39 -8.31
C SER A 2 -28.18 13.60 -7.99
N THR A 3 -27.95 13.88 -6.70
CA THR A 3 -27.06 14.95 -6.28
C THR A 3 -25.64 14.54 -6.60
N THR A 4 -24.95 15.28 -7.47
CA THR A 4 -23.53 15.07 -7.77
C THR A 4 -22.69 15.96 -6.87
N TYR A 5 -21.85 15.37 -6.02
CA TYR A 5 -20.92 16.08 -5.15
C TYR A 5 -19.54 16.22 -5.82
N SER A 6 -18.80 17.29 -5.54
CA SER A 6 -17.42 17.45 -6.00
C SER A 6 -16.43 16.75 -5.03
N PRO A 7 -15.30 16.23 -5.51
CA PRO A 7 -14.28 15.68 -4.64
C PRO A 7 -13.62 16.75 -3.76
N LEU A 8 -13.17 16.37 -2.56
CA LEU A 8 -12.29 17.21 -1.75
C LEU A 8 -10.92 17.36 -2.44
N PRO A 9 -10.23 18.52 -2.32
CA PRO A 9 -8.91 18.76 -2.91
C PRO A 9 -7.79 18.03 -2.13
N ILE A 10 -7.95 16.72 -1.99
CA ILE A 10 -7.11 15.82 -1.22
C ILE A 10 -6.72 14.65 -2.13
N ILE A 11 -5.45 14.27 -2.09
CA ILE A 11 -4.96 13.02 -2.69
C ILE A 11 -4.64 12.07 -1.54
N GLN A 12 -5.22 10.87 -1.56
CA GLN A 12 -4.98 9.86 -0.54
C GLN A 12 -3.90 8.88 -1.00
N SER A 13 -2.93 8.65 -0.13
CA SER A 13 -1.82 7.74 -0.33
C SER A 13 -1.89 6.67 0.76
N ILE A 14 -2.27 5.44 0.39
CA ILE A 14 -2.50 4.32 1.33
C ILE A 14 -1.59 3.15 0.94
N PRO A 15 -0.30 3.18 1.34
CA PRO A 15 0.70 2.20 0.91
C PRO A 15 0.63 0.86 1.66
N HIS A 16 -0.11 0.77 2.78
CA HIS A 16 0.06 -0.31 3.76
C HIS A 16 -1.22 -1.05 4.15
N GLY A 17 -2.34 -0.77 3.49
CA GLY A 17 -3.62 -1.46 3.75
C GLY A 17 -3.75 -2.83 3.07
N GLY A 18 -2.83 -3.16 2.16
CA GLY A 18 -2.83 -4.39 1.39
C GLY A 18 -2.43 -5.64 2.17
N LEU A 19 -2.89 -6.80 1.70
CA LEU A 19 -2.53 -8.13 2.21
C LEU A 19 -2.05 -9.09 1.11
N ASP A 20 -2.08 -8.65 -0.15
CA ASP A 20 -1.75 -9.52 -1.27
C ASP A 20 -0.28 -9.92 -1.24
N ILE A 21 -0.02 -11.14 -1.71
CA ILE A 21 1.32 -11.68 -1.91
C ILE A 21 1.57 -11.71 -3.43
N PRO A 22 2.61 -11.02 -3.94
CA PRO A 22 3.05 -11.16 -5.32
C PRO A 22 3.21 -12.61 -5.75
N VAL A 23 2.76 -12.97 -6.95
CA VAL A 23 2.76 -14.36 -7.43
C VAL A 23 4.17 -14.97 -7.44
N GLU A 24 5.19 -14.14 -7.71
CA GLU A 24 6.61 -14.48 -7.72
C GLU A 24 7.16 -14.85 -6.32
N LEU A 25 6.45 -14.44 -5.27
CA LEU A 25 6.75 -14.73 -3.87
C LEU A 25 5.90 -15.87 -3.31
N SER A 26 4.91 -16.36 -4.05
CA SER A 26 4.04 -17.45 -3.61
C SER A 26 4.85 -18.71 -3.31
N GLY A 27 4.64 -19.28 -2.12
CA GLY A 27 5.39 -20.45 -1.64
C GLY A 27 6.83 -20.19 -1.20
N ARG A 28 7.31 -18.94 -1.19
CA ARG A 28 8.68 -18.58 -0.75
C ARG A 28 8.74 -18.00 0.67
N LEU A 29 7.60 -17.80 1.32
CA LEU A 29 7.52 -17.18 2.63
C LEU A 29 7.85 -18.19 3.75
N ALA A 30 8.71 -17.78 4.68
CA ALA A 30 8.98 -18.45 5.96
C ALA A 30 8.08 -17.93 7.09
N ILE A 31 7.31 -16.87 6.81
CA ILE A 31 6.34 -16.26 7.72
C ILE A 31 4.92 -16.72 7.40
N THR A 32 4.03 -16.57 8.39
CA THR A 32 2.62 -16.97 8.27
C THR A 32 1.75 -15.84 7.75
N GLU A 33 0.53 -16.16 7.29
CA GLU A 33 -0.50 -15.16 7.00
C GLU A 33 -0.79 -14.25 8.21
N THR A 34 -0.81 -14.82 9.42
CA THR A 34 -0.95 -14.05 10.67
C THR A 34 0.20 -13.06 10.86
N THR A 35 1.43 -13.43 10.50
CA THR A 35 2.58 -12.52 10.54
C THR A 35 2.41 -11.38 9.53
N LEU A 36 2.01 -11.69 8.29
CA LEU A 36 1.73 -10.66 7.28
C LEU A 36 0.65 -9.69 7.76
N TYR A 37 -0.43 -10.23 8.33
CA TYR A 37 -1.54 -9.47 8.90
C TYR A 37 -1.06 -8.49 9.97
N ASN A 38 -0.24 -8.95 10.92
CA ASN A 38 0.26 -8.13 12.02
C ASN A 38 1.30 -7.08 11.60
N GLU A 39 1.87 -7.20 10.42
CA GLU A 39 2.83 -6.23 9.88
C GLU A 39 2.16 -5.12 9.06
N CYS A 40 0.85 -5.16 8.81
CA CYS A 40 0.15 -4.21 7.94
C CYS A 40 -0.66 -3.16 8.70
N ASP A 41 -0.89 -2.01 8.06
CA ASP A 41 -1.70 -0.92 8.61
C ASP A 41 -3.17 -1.17 8.18
N LEU A 42 -3.76 -2.24 8.72
CA LEU A 42 -5.04 -2.74 8.24
C LEU A 42 -6.20 -1.77 8.45
N TRP A 43 -7.14 -1.83 7.52
CA TRP A 43 -8.36 -1.02 7.49
C TRP A 43 -8.15 0.49 7.38
N VAL A 44 -6.92 0.96 7.10
CA VAL A 44 -6.66 2.38 6.82
C VAL A 44 -7.43 2.86 5.60
N ASP A 45 -7.63 2.00 4.60
CA ASP A 45 -8.50 2.26 3.45
C ASP A 45 -9.96 2.50 3.84
N GLN A 46 -10.47 1.76 4.84
CA GLN A 46 -11.83 1.93 5.35
C GLN A 46 -11.93 3.13 6.30
N LEU A 47 -10.95 3.32 7.17
CA LEU A 47 -10.91 4.42 8.14
C LEU A 47 -10.89 5.79 7.44
N PHE A 48 -10.26 5.86 6.27
CA PHE A 48 -10.18 7.06 5.45
C PHE A 48 -11.07 7.00 4.20
N ASP A 49 -12.15 6.20 4.21
CA ASP A 49 -13.14 6.21 3.14
C ASP A 49 -14.03 7.46 3.21
N PHE A 50 -13.63 8.53 2.53
CA PHE A 50 -14.43 9.77 2.43
C PHE A 50 -15.68 9.65 1.54
N THR A 51 -15.90 8.47 0.95
CA THR A 51 -17.14 8.13 0.24
C THR A 51 -18.10 7.31 1.11
N HIS A 52 -17.73 6.98 2.35
CA HIS A 52 -18.52 6.13 3.23
C HIS A 52 -19.95 6.68 3.45
N PRO A 53 -21.01 5.84 3.42
CA PRO A 53 -22.40 6.28 3.52
C PRO A 53 -22.73 7.09 4.79
N ASP A 54 -22.05 6.81 5.90
CA ASP A 54 -22.26 7.54 7.16
C ASP A 54 -21.86 9.02 7.07
N LEU A 55 -21.10 9.40 6.04
CA LEU A 55 -20.73 10.79 5.78
C LEU A 55 -21.76 11.53 4.92
N ALA A 56 -22.84 10.88 4.46
CA ALA A 56 -23.86 11.49 3.61
C ALA A 56 -24.45 12.82 4.17
N PRO A 57 -24.70 12.98 5.48
CA PRO A 57 -25.13 14.27 6.03
C PRO A 57 -24.11 15.39 5.81
N LEU A 58 -22.80 15.07 5.91
CA LEU A 58 -21.72 16.03 5.68
C LEU A 58 -21.54 16.34 4.20
N HIS A 59 -21.70 15.34 3.33
CA HIS A 59 -21.66 15.55 1.87
C HIS A 59 -22.75 16.52 1.43
N ALA A 60 -23.98 16.36 1.96
CA ALA A 60 -25.09 17.25 1.67
C ALA A 60 -24.86 18.69 2.16
N GLN A 61 -24.21 18.86 3.32
CA GLN A 61 -23.89 20.19 3.88
C GLN A 61 -22.77 20.90 3.13
N THR A 62 -21.72 20.15 2.77
CA THR A 62 -20.51 20.73 2.18
C THR A 62 -20.54 20.78 0.66
N GLY A 63 -21.40 19.98 0.02
CA GLY A 63 -21.39 19.77 -1.43
C GLY A 63 -20.24 18.87 -1.92
N HIS A 64 -19.46 18.26 -1.00
CA HIS A 64 -18.28 17.48 -1.34
C HIS A 64 -18.37 16.02 -0.89
N ALA A 65 -17.82 15.09 -1.66
CA ALA A 65 -17.71 13.67 -1.29
C ALA A 65 -16.45 13.04 -1.90
N GLY A 66 -15.78 12.16 -1.15
CA GLY A 66 -14.55 11.51 -1.60
C GLY A 66 -13.35 12.46 -1.72
N SER A 67 -12.29 11.95 -2.35
CA SER A 67 -11.01 12.63 -2.60
C SER A 67 -10.78 12.81 -4.10
N LEU A 68 -9.88 13.72 -4.49
CA LEU A 68 -9.48 13.88 -5.90
C LEU A 68 -8.92 12.58 -6.48
N SER A 69 -8.13 11.87 -5.67
CA SER A 69 -7.59 10.56 -6.03
C SER A 69 -7.27 9.75 -4.78
N VAL A 70 -7.27 8.43 -4.94
CA VAL A 70 -6.88 7.47 -3.92
C VAL A 70 -5.93 6.47 -4.58
N THR A 71 -4.70 6.41 -4.08
CA THR A 71 -3.68 5.45 -4.54
C THR A 71 -3.40 4.45 -3.43
N THR A 72 -3.65 3.18 -3.72
CA THR A 72 -3.46 2.06 -2.78
C THR A 72 -2.40 1.09 -3.29
N LEU A 73 -1.61 0.51 -2.39
CA LEU A 73 -0.79 -0.67 -2.70
C LEU A 73 -1.50 -1.91 -2.12
N PRO A 74 -2.00 -2.84 -2.94
CA PRO A 74 -2.72 -4.02 -2.44
C PRO A 74 -1.82 -5.07 -1.79
N ILE A 75 -0.49 -4.91 -1.91
CA ILE A 75 0.50 -5.84 -1.39
C ILE A 75 0.77 -5.58 0.09
N ALA A 76 0.95 -6.66 0.85
CA ALA A 76 1.37 -6.58 2.25
C ALA A 76 2.68 -5.79 2.38
N ARG A 77 2.71 -4.78 3.26
CA ARG A 77 3.90 -3.93 3.46
C ARG A 77 5.11 -4.71 3.96
N ALA A 78 4.87 -5.86 4.60
CA ALA A 78 5.90 -6.82 5.00
C ALA A 78 6.72 -7.32 3.80
N LEU A 79 6.21 -7.23 2.57
CA LEU A 79 6.89 -7.66 1.35
C LEU A 79 7.44 -6.44 0.58
N ILE A 80 6.58 -5.44 0.36
CA ILE A 80 6.91 -4.21 -0.37
C ILE A 80 6.50 -3.00 0.48
N ASP A 81 7.45 -2.23 1.00
CA ASP A 81 7.17 -1.01 1.76
C ASP A 81 7.33 0.22 0.85
N ALA A 82 6.20 0.74 0.36
CA ALA A 82 6.18 1.92 -0.50
C ALA A 82 6.57 3.22 0.21
N ASN A 83 6.71 3.21 1.54
CA ASN A 83 7.16 4.34 2.36
C ASN A 83 8.65 4.21 2.76
N ARG A 84 9.43 3.42 2.01
CA ARG A 84 10.90 3.34 2.11
C ARG A 84 11.56 3.91 0.86
N PHE A 85 12.81 4.35 1.03
CA PHE A 85 13.63 4.86 -0.07
C PHE A 85 13.92 3.76 -1.11
N PRO A 86 13.67 3.99 -2.42
CA PRO A 86 13.61 2.93 -3.43
C PRO A 86 14.94 2.23 -3.71
N ASP A 87 16.08 2.87 -3.43
CA ASP A 87 17.40 2.32 -3.73
C ASP A 87 18.07 1.61 -2.54
N ASP A 88 17.41 1.58 -1.38
CA ASP A 88 17.92 0.94 -0.16
C ASP A 88 17.66 -0.58 -0.12
N LEU A 89 18.03 -1.30 -1.18
CA LEU A 89 17.74 -2.74 -1.35
C LEU A 89 18.57 -3.66 -0.43
N ALA A 90 19.66 -3.13 0.13
CA ALA A 90 20.50 -3.85 1.08
C ALA A 90 19.90 -3.84 2.50
N ASN A 91 19.09 -2.84 2.84
CA ASN A 91 18.42 -2.76 4.13
C ASN A 91 17.35 -3.86 4.25
N PRO A 92 17.42 -4.69 5.30
CA PRO A 92 16.42 -5.74 5.51
C PRO A 92 15.00 -5.22 5.77
N ASP A 93 14.86 -3.97 6.24
CA ASP A 93 13.60 -3.23 6.40
C ASP A 93 13.45 -2.12 5.32
N GLY A 94 14.01 -2.35 4.14
CA GLY A 94 13.95 -1.46 2.98
C GLY A 94 12.67 -1.61 2.14
N PRO A 95 12.64 -1.07 0.91
CA PRO A 95 11.45 -1.07 0.05
C PRO A 95 11.05 -2.47 -0.43
N VAL A 96 11.99 -3.43 -0.44
CA VAL A 96 11.72 -4.85 -0.56
C VAL A 96 12.32 -5.53 0.66
N LYS A 97 11.46 -5.83 1.63
CA LYS A 97 11.88 -6.30 2.96
C LYS A 97 12.38 -7.72 2.88
N SER A 98 13.38 -8.05 3.70
CA SER A 98 13.84 -9.42 3.96
C SER A 98 13.67 -9.85 5.41
N GLN A 99 13.31 -8.92 6.29
CA GLN A 99 12.82 -9.21 7.64
C GLN A 99 11.55 -8.41 7.98
N THR A 100 10.74 -8.94 8.88
CA THR A 100 9.66 -8.21 9.54
C THR A 100 10.21 -7.03 10.33
N SER A 101 9.35 -6.12 10.75
CA SER A 101 9.69 -4.98 11.63
C SER A 101 10.27 -5.44 12.98
N TYR A 102 10.00 -6.70 13.39
CA TYR A 102 10.54 -7.33 14.60
C TYR A 102 11.78 -8.22 14.37
N GLY A 103 12.37 -8.21 13.17
CA GLY A 103 13.62 -8.93 12.86
C GLY A 103 13.47 -10.41 12.47
N GLN A 104 12.26 -10.94 12.33
CA GLN A 104 12.03 -12.28 11.78
C GLN A 104 12.29 -12.30 10.26
N GLY A 105 13.05 -13.28 9.75
CA GLY A 105 13.27 -13.43 8.31
C GLY A 105 12.00 -13.78 7.54
N ILE A 106 11.78 -13.13 6.39
CA ILE A 106 10.53 -13.26 5.61
C ILE A 106 10.54 -14.47 4.67
N TYR A 107 11.68 -14.78 4.05
CA TYR A 107 11.76 -15.78 2.98
C TYR A 107 12.48 -17.05 3.45
N THR A 108 12.07 -18.20 2.92
CA THR A 108 12.75 -19.50 3.16
C THR A 108 14.16 -19.52 2.59
N LEU A 109 14.37 -18.80 1.48
CA LEU A 109 15.67 -18.52 0.88
C LEU A 109 15.78 -17.01 0.60
N PRO A 110 16.94 -16.38 0.87
CA PRO A 110 17.13 -14.97 0.57
C PRO A 110 16.86 -14.65 -0.90
N LEU A 111 16.18 -13.53 -1.16
CA LEU A 111 16.06 -12.98 -2.51
C LEU A 111 17.41 -12.44 -2.98
N THR A 112 17.71 -12.67 -4.25
CA THR A 112 18.82 -12.03 -4.97
C THR A 112 18.56 -10.54 -5.17
N VAL A 113 19.63 -9.78 -5.42
CA VAL A 113 19.52 -8.34 -5.75
C VAL A 113 18.68 -8.10 -7.01
N ALA A 114 18.75 -9.00 -8.00
CA ALA A 114 17.97 -8.90 -9.23
C ALA A 114 16.47 -9.09 -8.96
N GLU A 115 16.09 -10.07 -8.14
CA GLU A 115 14.70 -10.28 -7.72
C GLU A 115 14.16 -9.07 -6.94
N LYS A 116 14.95 -8.54 -5.99
CA LYS A 116 14.57 -7.33 -5.26
C LYS A 116 14.36 -6.12 -6.19
N ARG A 117 15.23 -5.92 -7.18
CA ARG A 117 15.07 -4.85 -8.18
C ARG A 117 13.79 -5.03 -8.99
N ALA A 118 13.51 -6.24 -9.47
CA ALA A 118 12.30 -6.53 -10.23
C ALA A 118 11.03 -6.22 -9.41
N LEU A 119 10.95 -6.73 -8.18
CA LEU A 119 9.82 -6.45 -7.27
C LEU A 119 9.65 -4.95 -6.99
N ARG A 120 10.75 -4.24 -6.73
CA ARG A 120 10.76 -2.79 -6.49
C ARG A 120 10.28 -2.03 -7.73
N ASP A 121 10.82 -2.34 -8.91
CA ASP A 121 10.46 -1.64 -10.14
C ASP A 121 8.98 -1.87 -10.50
N THR A 122 8.47 -3.10 -10.31
CA THR A 122 7.07 -3.44 -10.60
C THR A 122 6.08 -2.84 -9.60
N TYR A 123 6.28 -3.06 -8.29
CA TYR A 123 5.25 -2.75 -7.29
C TYR A 123 5.46 -1.39 -6.62
N TRP A 124 6.66 -1.12 -6.11
CA TRP A 124 6.99 0.19 -5.56
C TRP A 124 6.92 1.25 -6.67
N GLY A 125 7.53 0.98 -7.83
CA GLY A 125 7.54 1.88 -8.98
C GLY A 125 6.14 2.13 -9.54
N GLY A 126 5.33 1.08 -9.70
CA GLY A 126 3.94 1.21 -10.15
C GLY A 126 3.09 2.07 -9.22
N TYR A 127 3.20 1.87 -7.90
CA TYR A 127 2.51 2.69 -6.91
C TYR A 127 2.90 4.17 -6.98
N HIS A 128 4.20 4.47 -6.99
CA HIS A 128 4.69 5.86 -7.04
C HIS A 128 4.39 6.54 -8.37
N HIS A 129 4.33 5.80 -9.47
CA HIS A 129 3.87 6.33 -10.77
C HIS A 129 2.41 6.79 -10.71
N GLN A 130 1.51 5.97 -10.15
CA GLN A 130 0.11 6.33 -9.98
C GLN A 130 -0.07 7.53 -9.05
N LEU A 131 0.68 7.57 -7.95
CA LEU A 131 0.66 8.70 -7.02
C LEU A 131 1.14 9.99 -7.68
N ALA A 132 2.19 9.94 -8.49
CA ALA A 132 2.68 11.10 -9.24
C ALA A 132 1.65 11.61 -10.26
N GLN A 133 0.94 10.72 -10.95
CA GLN A 133 -0.15 11.10 -11.88
C GLN A 133 -1.32 11.78 -11.17
N ALA A 134 -1.58 11.45 -9.90
CA ALA A 134 -2.64 12.09 -9.12
C ALA A 134 -2.32 13.55 -8.76
N MET A 135 -1.04 13.95 -8.79
CA MET A 135 -0.56 15.29 -8.42
C MET A 135 -0.50 16.28 -9.60
N THR A 136 -0.71 15.81 -10.82
CA THR A 136 -0.65 16.60 -12.06
C THR A 136 -2.04 16.95 -12.57
#